data_AF-A0A316K0G7-F1
#
_entry.id   AF-A0A316K0G7-F1
#
_cell.length_a   1.000
_cell.length_b   1.000
_cell.length_c   1.000
_cell.angle_alpha   90.00
_cell.angle_beta   90.00
_cell.angle_gamma   90.00
#
_symmetry.space_group_name_H-M   'P 1'
#
loop_
_entity.id
_entity.type
_entity.pdbx_description
1 polymer ?
#
loop_
_entity_poly.entity_id
_entity_poly.type
_entity_poly.pdbx_seq_one_letter_code
_entity_poly.pdbx_strand_id
1 'polypeptide(L)'
;MSVNLYKEEGAGNAVNFRVKSDYQKCRSCQWKEVWGETATNFPLVFGKWMEVEMYIKEGDENNGRFYMAVTPENGSKIVLFDITNTTQHPKEKCPDGFTHFEPMKMCTSGDNINHMRNAGKELSLYWDDWKLYLNKTP
;
A
#
# COMPACT_ATOMS: atom_id res chain seq x y z
N MET A 1 -6.06 6.44 -0.94
CA MET A 1 -4.75 5.93 -0.48
C MET A 1 -4.58 4.49 -0.91
N SER A 2 -3.38 4.08 -1.27
CA SER A 2 -3.04 2.70 -1.69
C SER A 2 -1.65 2.29 -1.22
N VAL A 3 -1.48 1.01 -0.93
CA VAL A 3 -0.17 0.35 -0.78
C VAL A 3 0.08 -0.48 -2.03
N ASN A 4 1.24 -0.32 -2.63
CA ASN A 4 1.61 -0.91 -3.91
C ASN A 4 2.96 -1.63 -3.79
N LEU A 5 3.18 -2.60 -4.69
CA LEU A 5 4.52 -3.11 -4.95
C LEU A 5 5.15 -2.21 -6.02
N TYR A 6 6.31 -1.65 -5.73
CA TYR A 6 6.99 -0.68 -6.58
C TYR A 6 8.43 -1.12 -6.86
N LYS A 7 8.90 -0.88 -8.08
CA LYS A 7 10.31 -1.01 -8.44
C LYS A 7 10.69 0.12 -9.39
N GLU A 8 11.96 0.48 -9.35
CA GLU A 8 12.56 1.38 -10.35
C GLU A 8 12.57 0.73 -11.74
N GLU A 9 12.62 1.59 -12.76
CA GLU A 9 12.75 1.16 -14.15
C GLU A 9 14.08 0.41 -14.37
N GLY A 10 14.02 -0.68 -15.15
CA GLY A 10 15.16 -1.57 -15.38
C GLY A 10 14.95 -2.99 -14.83
N ALA A 11 15.74 -3.91 -15.38
CA ALA A 11 15.76 -5.32 -14.96
C ALA A 11 16.62 -5.49 -13.71
N GLY A 12 16.23 -6.40 -12.81
CA GLY A 12 16.99 -6.74 -11.61
C GLY A 12 16.81 -5.79 -10.42
N ASN A 13 16.11 -4.67 -10.57
CA ASN A 13 15.81 -3.78 -9.46
C ASN A 13 14.90 -4.46 -8.42
N ALA A 14 15.17 -4.18 -7.15
CA ALA A 14 14.36 -4.66 -6.05
C ALA A 14 12.93 -4.12 -6.14
N VAL A 15 11.98 -4.99 -5.80
CA VAL A 15 10.58 -4.61 -5.57
C VAL A 15 10.43 -4.28 -4.09
N ASN A 16 9.83 -3.14 -3.76
CA ASN A 16 9.63 -2.66 -2.40
C ASN A 16 8.16 -2.28 -2.20
N PHE A 17 7.74 -2.12 -0.94
CA PHE A 17 6.45 -1.50 -0.65
C PHE A 17 6.51 0.01 -0.90
N ARG A 18 5.43 0.55 -1.46
CA ARG A 18 5.19 1.98 -1.60
C ARG A 18 3.78 2.33 -1.17
N VAL A 19 3.64 3.27 -0.25
CA VAL A 19 2.34 3.87 0.09
C VAL A 19 2.21 5.21 -0.62
N LYS A 20 0.99 5.52 -1.07
CA LYS A 20 0.65 6.85 -1.58
C LYS A 20 -0.78 7.26 -1.24
N SER A 21 -0.95 8.56 -1.01
CA SER A 21 -2.23 9.23 -1.05
C SER A 21 -2.41 9.90 -2.40
N ASP A 22 -3.45 9.51 -3.13
CA ASP A 22 -3.81 10.08 -4.41
C ASP A 22 -5.33 10.23 -4.53
N TYR A 23 -5.73 11.10 -5.45
CA TYR A 23 -7.14 11.29 -5.80
C TYR A 23 -7.27 11.49 -7.30
N GLN A 24 -8.38 11.00 -7.84
CA GLN A 24 -8.68 11.17 -9.25
C GLN A 24 -9.32 12.53 -9.51
N LYS A 25 -8.78 13.28 -10.47
CA LYS A 25 -9.44 14.49 -10.98
C LYS A 25 -10.54 14.09 -11.96
N CYS A 26 -11.81 14.23 -11.57
CA CYS A 26 -12.97 13.76 -12.34
C CYS A 26 -13.06 14.32 -13.78
N ARG A 27 -12.44 15.46 -14.10
CA ARG A 27 -12.50 16.06 -15.45
C ARG A 27 -11.50 15.46 -16.45
N SER A 28 -10.36 14.96 -15.97
CA SER A 28 -9.30 14.42 -16.82
C SER A 28 -9.04 12.93 -16.59
N CYS A 29 -9.72 12.32 -15.61
CA CYS A 29 -9.47 10.97 -15.10
C CYS A 29 -8.01 10.73 -14.67
N GLN A 30 -7.22 11.80 -14.51
CA GLN A 30 -5.84 11.73 -14.07
C GLN A 30 -5.78 11.63 -12.55
N TRP A 31 -4.95 10.70 -12.09
CA TRP A 31 -4.59 10.60 -10.68
C TRP A 31 -3.59 11.69 -10.33
N LYS A 32 -3.85 12.43 -9.24
CA LYS A 32 -2.89 13.34 -8.64
C LYS A 32 -2.44 12.76 -7.32
N GLU A 33 -1.14 12.53 -7.20
CA GLU A 33 -0.52 12.20 -5.92
C GLU A 33 -0.47 13.45 -5.03
N VAL A 34 -0.78 13.25 -3.75
CA VAL A 34 -0.68 14.26 -2.68
C VAL A 34 0.64 14.06 -1.93
N TRP A 35 0.95 12.81 -1.58
CA TRP A 35 2.22 12.38 -1.02
C TRP A 35 2.41 10.87 -1.26
N GLY A 36 3.65 10.40 -1.15
CA GLY A 36 3.98 8.98 -1.22
C GLY A 36 5.38 8.69 -0.71
N GLU A 37 5.56 7.49 -0.16
CA GLU A 37 6.83 7.01 0.38
C GLU A 37 7.09 5.56 -0.06
N THR A 38 8.35 5.25 -0.35
CA THR A 38 8.81 3.91 -0.72
C THR A 38 9.76 3.40 0.37
N ALA A 39 9.49 2.21 0.89
CA ALA A 39 10.34 1.56 1.89
C ALA A 39 11.55 0.88 1.23
N THR A 40 12.54 1.66 0.80
CA THR A 40 13.74 1.16 0.08
C THR A 40 14.67 0.30 0.95
N ASN A 41 14.49 0.33 2.26
CA ASN A 41 15.20 -0.50 3.24
C ASN A 41 14.63 -1.91 3.38
N PHE A 42 13.51 -2.23 2.71
CA PHE A 42 12.87 -3.55 2.78
C PHE A 42 12.55 -4.08 1.37
N PRO A 43 13.55 -4.68 0.67
CA PRO A 43 13.29 -5.39 -0.56
C PRO A 43 12.43 -6.63 -0.30
N LEU A 44 11.38 -6.78 -1.09
CA LEU A 44 10.47 -7.91 -1.00
C LEU A 44 11.17 -9.21 -1.40
N VAL A 45 10.98 -10.24 -0.57
CA VAL A 45 11.41 -11.60 -0.86
C VAL A 45 10.20 -12.40 -1.34
N PHE A 46 10.24 -12.84 -2.60
CA PHE A 46 9.16 -13.63 -3.19
C PHE A 46 9.07 -15.03 -2.57
N GLY A 47 7.84 -15.56 -2.47
CA GLY A 47 7.60 -16.92 -1.98
C GLY A 47 7.83 -17.12 -0.48
N LYS A 48 7.89 -16.03 0.29
CA LYS A 48 8.01 -16.05 1.75
C LYS A 48 6.82 -15.36 2.39
N TRP A 49 6.31 -15.97 3.46
CA TRP A 49 5.27 -15.37 4.28
C TRP A 49 5.83 -14.23 5.12
N MET A 50 4.99 -13.23 5.36
CA MET A 50 5.22 -12.18 6.33
C MET A 50 3.87 -11.75 6.91
N GLU A 51 3.84 -11.43 8.19
CA GLU A 51 2.72 -10.71 8.77
C GLU A 51 2.77 -9.26 8.28
N VAL A 52 1.61 -8.72 7.90
CA VAL A 52 1.45 -7.30 7.54
C VAL A 52 0.49 -6.68 8.53
N GLU A 53 0.99 -5.73 9.32
CA GLU A 53 0.17 -4.92 10.21
C GLU A 53 -0.04 -3.54 9.59
N MET A 54 -1.29 -3.11 9.46
CA MET A 54 -1.65 -1.79 8.94
C MET A 54 -2.58 -1.08 9.91
N TYR A 55 -2.38 0.23 10.02
CA TYR A 55 -3.28 1.13 10.72
C TYR A 55 -3.48 2.39 9.88
N ILE A 56 -4.72 2.87 9.88
CA ILE A 56 -5.13 4.07 9.17
C ILE A 56 -6.08 4.86 10.06
N LYS A 57 -5.85 6.16 10.14
CA LYS A 57 -6.74 7.13 10.75
C LYS A 57 -7.04 8.21 9.72
N GLU A 58 -8.32 8.41 9.42
CA GLU A 58 -8.75 9.52 8.57
C GLU A 58 -8.41 10.86 9.22
N GLY A 59 -7.90 11.79 8.41
CA GLY A 59 -7.52 13.10 8.90
C GLY A 59 -6.77 13.95 7.88
N ASP A 60 -6.52 15.19 8.29
CA ASP A 60 -5.73 16.17 7.56
C ASP A 60 -4.22 16.01 7.85
N GLU A 61 -3.41 16.96 7.38
CA GLU A 61 -1.95 16.97 7.59
C GLU A 61 -1.51 16.96 9.06
N ASN A 62 -2.38 17.35 10.00
CA ASN A 62 -2.06 17.45 11.42
C ASN A 62 -2.52 16.24 12.22
N ASN A 63 -3.56 15.53 11.77
CA ASN A 63 -4.20 14.49 12.58
C ASN A 63 -4.45 13.16 11.86
N GLY A 64 -4.22 13.08 10.55
CA GLY A 64 -4.24 11.85 9.77
C GLY A 64 -2.99 11.02 10.03
N ARG A 65 -3.14 9.69 10.04
CA ARG A 65 -2.02 8.78 10.27
C ARG A 65 -2.14 7.52 9.43
N PHE A 66 -1.03 7.10 8.86
CA PHE A 66 -0.87 5.80 8.23
C PHE A 66 0.34 5.11 8.84
N TYR A 67 0.15 3.86 9.27
CA TYR A 67 1.22 3.02 9.79
C TYR A 67 1.19 1.67 9.10
N MET A 68 2.37 1.16 8.80
CA MET A 68 2.54 -0.20 8.32
C MET A 68 3.84 -0.79 8.83
N ALA A 69 3.75 -2.01 9.31
CA ALA A 69 4.89 -2.83 9.66
C ALA A 69 4.76 -4.21 9.04
N VAL A 70 5.90 -4.85 8.86
CA VAL A 70 5.98 -6.23 8.38
C VAL A 70 6.81 -7.07 9.33
N THR A 71 6.43 -8.32 9.51
CA THR A 71 7.21 -9.31 10.26
C THR A 71 7.43 -10.51 9.36
N PRO A 72 8.60 -10.62 8.68
CA PRO A 72 8.93 -11.81 7.90
C PRO A 72 8.88 -13.06 8.74
N GLU A 73 8.56 -14.21 8.13
CA GLU A 73 8.62 -15.50 8.82
C GLU A 73 10.00 -15.72 9.47
N ASN A 74 10.03 -16.04 10.77
CA ASN A 74 11.23 -16.14 11.61
C ASN A 74 12.07 -14.84 11.73
N GLY A 75 11.51 -13.70 11.35
CA GLY A 75 12.12 -12.38 11.44
C GLY A 75 11.63 -11.56 12.63
N SER A 76 12.14 -10.34 12.74
CA SER A 76 11.63 -9.33 13.67
C SER A 76 10.70 -8.35 12.95
N LYS A 77 9.81 -7.70 13.71
CA LYS A 77 8.95 -6.64 13.20
C LYS A 77 9.78 -5.46 12.69
N ILE A 78 9.47 -4.99 11.49
CA ILE A 78 10.11 -3.85 10.83
C ILE A 78 9.02 -2.84 10.49
N VAL A 79 9.12 -1.63 11.05
CA VAL A 79 8.24 -0.53 10.68
C VAL A 79 8.69 0.01 9.32
N LEU A 80 7.80 -0.05 8.33
CA LEU A 80 8.05 0.47 6.99
C LEU A 80 7.57 1.91 6.87
N PHE A 81 6.43 2.22 7.48
CA PHE A 81 5.79 3.54 7.43
C PHE A 81 5.20 3.89 8.80
N ASP A 82 5.46 5.10 9.29
CA ASP A 82 4.72 5.74 10.39
C ASP A 82 4.57 7.22 10.04
N ILE A 83 3.55 7.52 9.24
CA ILE A 83 3.36 8.78 8.54
C ILE A 83 2.22 9.53 9.22
N THR A 84 2.49 10.76 9.63
CA THR A 84 1.46 11.74 10.02
C THR A 84 1.28 12.73 8.89
N ASN A 85 0.17 12.60 8.15
CA ASN A 85 -0.17 13.43 6.99
C ASN A 85 -1.64 13.22 6.61
N THR A 86 -2.13 13.96 5.62
CA THR A 86 -3.52 13.83 5.15
C THR A 86 -3.81 12.45 4.58
N THR A 87 -4.77 11.77 5.18
CA THR A 87 -5.29 10.46 4.75
C THR A 87 -6.72 10.57 4.21
N GLN A 88 -7.35 11.73 4.38
CA GLN A 88 -8.64 12.08 3.80
C GLN A 88 -8.49 12.68 2.39
N HIS A 89 -9.61 12.81 1.67
CA HIS A 89 -9.62 13.50 0.39
C HIS A 89 -9.32 15.01 0.58
N PRO A 90 -8.58 15.70 -0.32
CA PRO A 90 -8.20 17.11 -0.12
C PRO A 90 -9.36 18.12 0.01
N LYS A 91 -10.57 17.72 -0.39
CA LYS A 91 -11.80 18.51 -0.23
C LYS A 91 -12.60 18.17 1.03
N GLU A 92 -12.22 17.11 1.74
CA GLU A 92 -12.83 16.75 3.02
C GLU A 92 -12.45 17.80 4.08
N LYS A 93 -13.42 18.17 4.92
CA LYS A 93 -13.28 19.14 6.01
C LYS A 93 -13.85 18.63 7.33
N CYS A 94 -14.66 17.58 7.30
CA CYS A 94 -15.30 16.97 8.45
C CYS A 94 -15.15 15.44 8.33
N PRO A 95 -13.94 14.87 8.54
CA PRO A 95 -13.74 13.43 8.46
C PRO A 95 -14.63 12.68 9.46
N ASP A 96 -15.38 11.70 8.97
CA ASP A 96 -16.32 10.88 9.74
C ASP A 96 -16.04 9.38 9.65
N GLY A 97 -14.90 9.02 9.03
CA GLY A 97 -14.43 7.66 8.86
C GLY A 97 -14.50 7.17 7.42
N PHE A 98 -13.75 6.12 7.12
CA PHE A 98 -13.76 5.51 5.79
C PHE A 98 -15.03 4.68 5.58
N THR A 99 -15.76 4.98 4.51
CA THR A 99 -16.95 4.22 4.09
C THR A 99 -16.62 3.03 3.18
N HIS A 100 -15.42 3.00 2.61
CA HIS A 100 -14.96 1.96 1.68
C HIS A 100 -13.54 1.54 2.02
N PHE A 101 -13.28 0.23 1.98
CA PHE A 101 -11.98 -0.35 2.26
C PHE A 101 -11.80 -1.65 1.48
N GLU A 102 -10.64 -1.78 0.82
CA GLU A 102 -10.29 -2.95 0.00
C GLU A 102 -8.93 -3.52 0.48
N PRO A 103 -8.89 -4.29 1.59
CA PRO A 103 -7.65 -4.71 2.23
C PRO A 103 -6.82 -5.72 1.44
N MET A 104 -7.48 -6.53 0.61
CA MET A 104 -6.89 -7.68 -0.09
C MET A 104 -7.19 -7.58 -1.58
N LYS A 105 -6.66 -6.53 -2.22
CA LYS A 105 -6.86 -6.28 -3.64
C LYS A 105 -5.53 -6.30 -4.37
N MET A 106 -5.46 -7.10 -5.42
CA MET A 106 -4.37 -7.08 -6.38
C MET A 106 -4.86 -6.46 -7.68
N CYS A 107 -4.35 -5.27 -8.01
CA CYS A 107 -4.62 -4.62 -9.28
C CYS A 107 -3.32 -4.37 -10.03
N THR A 108 -3.31 -4.68 -11.32
CA THR A 108 -2.15 -4.50 -12.19
C THR A 108 -2.63 -4.18 -13.62
N SER A 109 -1.73 -3.70 -14.48
CA SER A 109 -2.06 -3.40 -15.87
C SER A 109 -2.18 -4.67 -16.71
N GLY A 110 -2.92 -4.58 -17.82
CA GLY A 110 -2.97 -5.65 -18.82
C GLY A 110 -1.59 -5.97 -19.40
N ASP A 111 -0.70 -4.98 -19.51
CA ASP A 111 0.67 -5.16 -19.99
C ASP A 111 1.48 -6.06 -19.06
N ASN A 112 1.36 -5.89 -17.75
CA ASN A 112 2.04 -6.75 -16.78
C ASN A 112 1.52 -8.19 -16.85
N ILE A 113 0.19 -8.36 -16.98
CA ILE A 113 -0.44 -9.69 -17.12
C ILE A 113 0.06 -10.37 -18.40
N ASN A 114 0.05 -9.64 -19.52
CA ASN A 114 0.51 -10.15 -20.81
C ASN A 114 2.00 -10.49 -20.78
N HIS A 115 2.83 -9.67 -20.15
CA HIS A 115 4.26 -9.93 -19.99
C HIS A 115 4.52 -11.26 -19.25
N MET A 116 3.87 -11.46 -18.09
CA MET A 116 4.00 -12.69 -17.32
C MET A 116 3.53 -13.91 -18.11
N ARG A 117 2.35 -13.82 -18.73
CA ARG A 117 1.80 -14.91 -19.56
C ARG A 117 2.73 -15.29 -20.70
N ASN A 118 3.25 -14.30 -21.45
CA ASN A 118 4.12 -14.55 -22.60
C ASN A 118 5.47 -15.19 -22.18
N ALA A 119 5.90 -14.97 -20.94
CA ALA A 119 7.07 -15.63 -20.36
C ALA A 119 6.77 -17.01 -19.74
N GLY A 120 5.53 -17.51 -19.84
CA GLY A 120 5.11 -18.75 -19.17
C GLY A 120 5.16 -18.66 -17.65
N LYS A 121 4.97 -17.45 -17.10
CA LYS A 121 4.95 -17.15 -15.66
C LYS A 121 3.57 -16.68 -15.22
N GLU A 122 3.36 -16.70 -13.91
CA GLU A 122 2.14 -16.19 -13.27
C GLU A 122 2.49 -15.14 -12.21
N LEU A 123 1.50 -14.30 -11.90
CA LEU A 123 1.56 -13.37 -10.79
C LEU A 123 0.52 -13.78 -9.76
N SER A 124 0.99 -14.28 -8.63
CA SER A 124 0.16 -14.89 -7.59
C SER A 124 0.43 -14.20 -6.25
N LEU A 125 -0.63 -13.88 -5.52
CA LEU A 125 -0.58 -13.30 -4.18
C LEU A 125 -1.50 -14.11 -3.27
N TYR A 126 -0.97 -14.46 -2.10
CA TYR A 126 -1.64 -15.29 -1.11
C TYR A 126 -1.84 -14.48 0.17
N TRP A 127 -2.98 -14.69 0.84
CA TRP A 127 -3.32 -14.07 2.11
C TRP A 127 -3.85 -15.14 3.05
N ASP A 128 -3.56 -15.01 4.33
CA ASP A 128 -4.11 -15.85 5.40
C ASP A 128 -4.22 -15.04 6.70
N ASP A 129 -4.94 -15.57 7.69
CA ASP A 129 -5.06 -15.04 9.05
C ASP A 129 -5.55 -13.58 9.16
N TRP A 130 -6.40 -13.16 8.22
CA TRP A 130 -6.90 -11.78 8.16
C TRP A 130 -7.74 -11.39 9.38
N LYS A 131 -7.41 -10.25 9.99
CA LYS A 131 -8.13 -9.66 11.12
C LYS A 131 -8.32 -8.17 10.91
N LEU A 132 -9.48 -7.66 11.35
CA LEU A 132 -9.80 -6.23 11.35
C LEU A 132 -10.19 -5.80 12.76
N TYR A 133 -9.63 -4.67 13.17
CA TYR A 133 -9.92 -4.05 14.45
C TYR A 133 -10.36 -2.61 14.22
N LEU A 134 -11.40 -2.18 14.93
CA LEU A 134 -11.83 -0.78 14.95
C LEU A 134 -11.17 -0.08 16.14
N ASN A 135 -10.65 1.13 15.91
CA ASN A 135 -10.07 2.00 16.94
C ASN A 135 -8.89 1.39 17.74
N LYS A 136 -8.26 0.32 17.24
CA LYS A 136 -7.00 -0.20 17.78
C LYS A 136 -5.86 0.71 17.33
N THR A 137 -5.05 1.20 18.26
CA THR A 137 -3.80 1.90 17.94
C THR A 137 -2.67 0.90 17.67
N PRO A 138 -1.68 1.25 16.83
CA PRO A 138 -0.50 0.42 16.56
C PRO A 138 0.27 0.01 17.82
#